data_AF-A0AAI9J6N3-F1
#
_entry.id   AF-A0AAI9J6N3-F1
#
_cell.length_a   1.000
_cell.length_b   1.000
_cell.length_c   1.000
_cell.angle_alpha   90.00
_cell.angle_beta   90.00
_cell.angle_gamma   90.00
#
_symmetry.space_group_name_H-M   'P 1'
#
loop_
_entity.id
_entity.type
_entity.pdbx_description
1 polymer ?
#
loop_
_entity_poly.entity_id
_entity_poly.type
_entity_poly.pdbx_seq_one_letter_code
_entity_poly.pdbx_strand_id
1 'polypeptide(L)' 'MPMKMHDIPFGTTDWSTVPETEHPGESGKALWRTRQFGDIRVRVVEYTPGYL' A
#
# COMPACT_ATOMS: atom_id res chain seq x y z
N MET A 1 4.59 -19.31 -14.55
CA MET A 1 4.17 -19.87 -13.25
C MET A 1 2.87 -19.20 -12.85
N PRO A 2 1.80 -19.92 -12.48
CA PRO A 2 0.56 -19.30 -12.05
C PRO A 2 0.75 -18.56 -10.71
N MET A 3 0.09 -17.42 -10.54
CA MET A 3 0.05 -16.70 -9.26
C MET A 3 -0.60 -17.58 -8.20
N LYS A 4 0.06 -17.72 -7.04
CA LYS A 4 -0.46 -18.46 -5.89
C LYS A 4 -1.05 -17.48 -4.90
N MET A 5 -2.34 -17.60 -4.61
CA MET A 5 -3.08 -16.78 -3.66
C MET A 5 -3.80 -17.73 -2.69
N HIS A 6 -3.04 -18.28 -1.75
CA HIS A 6 -3.54 -19.21 -0.72
C HIS A 6 -3.31 -18.59 0.66
N ASP A 7 -4.12 -19.00 1.65
CA ASP A 7 -3.98 -18.61 3.07
C ASP A 7 -4.05 -17.10 3.35
N ILE A 8 -4.91 -16.38 2.62
CA ILE A 8 -5.18 -14.97 2.86
C ILE A 8 -6.56 -14.84 3.51
N PRO A 9 -6.64 -14.85 4.84
CA PRO A 9 -7.93 -14.72 5.52
C PRO A 9 -8.57 -13.37 5.18
N PHE A 10 -9.87 -13.39 4.94
CA PHE A 10 -10.65 -12.16 4.87
C PHE A 10 -10.62 -11.48 6.24
N GLY A 11 -10.18 -10.24 6.27
CA GLY A 11 -10.06 -9.48 7.50
C GLY A 11 -10.08 -7.99 7.22
N THR A 12 -10.43 -7.22 8.23
CA THR A 12 -10.36 -5.76 8.17
C THR A 12 -8.98 -5.31 8.61
N THR A 13 -8.44 -4.30 7.94
CA THR A 13 -7.20 -3.62 8.34
C THR A 13 -7.55 -2.19 8.67
N ASP A 14 -7.23 -1.75 9.89
CA ASP A 14 -7.28 -0.34 10.23
C ASP A 14 -6.05 0.36 9.64
N TRP A 15 -6.24 1.01 8.50
CA TRP A 15 -5.17 1.72 7.77
C TRP A 15 -4.63 2.92 8.54
N SER A 16 -5.39 3.50 9.48
CA SER A 16 -4.90 4.63 10.29
C SER A 16 -3.72 4.24 11.18
N THR A 17 -3.61 2.95 11.55
CA THR A 17 -2.52 2.42 12.37
C THR A 17 -1.27 2.03 11.57
N VAL A 18 -1.33 2.07 10.24
CA VAL A 18 -0.22 1.69 9.37
C VAL A 18 0.65 2.92 9.12
N PRO A 19 1.96 2.87 9.43
CA PRO A 19 2.87 3.98 9.16
C PRO A 19 2.89 4.32 7.67
N GLU A 20 2.83 5.60 7.38
CA GLU A 20 3.02 6.12 6.04
C GLU A 20 4.51 6.22 5.71
N THR A 21 4.85 5.89 4.48
CA THR A 21 6.14 6.25 3.88
C THR A 21 5.90 7.25 2.75
N GLU A 22 6.69 8.30 2.70
CA GLU A 22 6.61 9.33 1.68
C GLU A 22 7.51 8.99 0.48
N HIS A 23 6.96 9.15 -0.72
CA HIS A 23 7.66 8.96 -1.99
C HIS A 23 7.52 10.25 -2.80
N PRO A 24 8.59 11.07 -2.92
CA PRO A 24 8.53 12.33 -3.63
C PRO A 24 8.39 12.12 -5.14
N GLY A 25 7.57 12.95 -5.77
CA GLY A 25 7.49 13.08 -7.23
C GLY A 25 8.33 14.27 -7.73
N GLU A 26 8.29 14.54 -9.03
CA GLU A 26 8.80 15.77 -9.63
C GLU A 26 8.07 17.00 -9.06
N SER A 27 6.75 16.88 -8.91
CA SER A 27 5.93 17.77 -8.10
C SER A 27 5.04 16.93 -7.18
N GLY A 28 4.67 17.45 -6.00
CA GLY A 28 3.89 16.68 -5.03
C GLY A 28 4.62 15.44 -4.46
N LYS A 29 3.85 14.53 -3.86
CA LYS A 29 4.31 13.29 -3.24
C LYS A 29 3.22 12.22 -3.20
N ALA A 30 3.63 10.97 -3.07
CA ALA A 30 2.76 9.85 -2.75
C ALA A 30 2.99 9.40 -1.31
N LEU A 31 1.91 9.24 -0.54
CA LEU A 31 1.91 8.68 0.81
C LEU A 31 1.46 7.23 0.73
N TRP A 32 2.33 6.32 1.14
CA TRP A 32 2.09 4.89 1.02
C TRP A 32 1.92 4.26 2.39
N ARG A 33 0.83 3.51 2.56
CA ARG A 33 0.67 2.55 3.66
C ARG A 33 0.79 1.14 3.10
N THR A 34 1.76 0.36 3.59
CA THR A 34 2.04 -0.99 3.07
C THR A 34 1.79 -2.05 4.13
N ARG A 35 1.07 -3.12 3.76
CA ARG A 35 0.96 -4.36 4.54
C ARG A 35 1.30 -5.58 3.66
N GLN A 36 1.90 -6.58 4.28
CA GLN A 36 2.25 -7.86 3.64
C GLN A 36 1.41 -8.97 4.29
N PHE A 37 0.71 -9.75 3.48
CA PHE A 37 -0.11 -10.90 3.86
C PHE A 37 0.40 -12.11 3.09
N GLY A 38 1.25 -12.92 3.72
CA GLY A 38 1.94 -14.03 3.03
C GLY A 38 2.69 -13.51 1.80
N ASP A 39 2.35 -14.04 0.63
CA ASP A 39 2.95 -13.66 -0.65
C ASP A 39 2.34 -12.40 -1.27
N ILE A 40 1.26 -11.85 -0.70
CA ILE A 40 0.58 -10.66 -1.23
C ILE A 40 0.98 -9.40 -0.48
N ARG A 41 1.35 -8.39 -1.24
CA ARG A 41 1.58 -7.03 -0.73
C ARG A 41 0.41 -6.14 -1.11
N VAL A 42 -0.23 -5.54 -0.12
CA VAL A 42 -1.30 -4.56 -0.32
C VAL A 42 -0.78 -3.17 0.05
N ARG A 43 -1.11 -2.18 -0.78
CA ARG A 43 -0.77 -0.78 -0.54
C ARG A 43 -2.00 0.10 -0.73
N VAL A 44 -2.21 1.00 0.23
CA VAL A 44 -3.05 2.18 0.03
C VAL A 44 -2.11 3.33 -0.30
N VAL A 45 -2.37 3.99 -1.43
CA VAL A 45 -1.55 5.10 -1.92
C VAL A 45 -2.44 6.32 -2.04
N GLU A 46 -2.04 7.39 -1.36
CA GLU A 46 -2.62 8.72 -1.53
C GLU A 46 -1.65 9.59 -2.30
N TYR A 47 -2.15 10.29 -3.32
CA TYR A 47 -1.38 11.23 -4.13
C TYR A 47 -1.74 12.65 -3.75
N THR A 48 -0.74 13.48 -3.47
CA THR A 48 -0.98 14.91 -3.31
C THR A 48 -1.25 15.57 -4.66
N PRO A 49 -1.91 16.74 -4.70
CA PRO A 49 -2.09 17.50 -5.94
C PRO A 49 -0.76 17.70 -6.68
N GLY A 50 -0.79 17.45 -7.99
CA GLY A 50 0.38 17.60 -8.85
C GLY A 50 1.41 16.48 -8.74
N TYR A 51 1.12 15.36 -8.07
CA TYR A 51 2.03 14.20 -8.07
C TYR A 51 2.36 13.72 -9.49
N LEU A 52 3.65 13.77 -9.86
CA LEU A 52 4.22 13.38 -11.15
C LEU A 52 5.52 12.60 -10.96
#